data_AF-A0A840Q5W2-F1
#
_entry.id   AF-A0A840Q5W2-F1
#
_cell.length_a   1.000
_cell.length_b   1.000
_cell.length_c   1.000
_cell.angle_alpha   90.00
_cell.angle_beta   90.00
_cell.angle_gamma   90.00
#
_symmetry.space_group_name_H-M   'P 1'
#
loop_
_entity.id
_entity.type
_entity.pdbx_description
1 polymer ?
#
loop_
_entity_poly.entity_id
_entity_poly.type
_entity_poly.pdbx_seq_one_letter_code
_entity_poly.pdbx_strand_id
1 'polypeptide(L)'
;MANETTVNDDAPGGAQGPGLKKVMGPKLLLFFVVGDILGTTIYSLTGKVAGKVGGALWIPFLVAFVVAFLTAFSYLELVGKYPKAGGAPLYVHRAFGVHFLTFLIAFAVMCSGITSAASAAQAFSGDYLEAIVGEGVSPVSWLVAIGFLLLLAAINFRGVGESVKMNVVLTCVELTGLAIVIVFGLYAIFAGSSNPDLVPDPSRLLQFNTDSTPLVAVTSATALAFFAMVGFEDSVNMAEETKDPTKTFPRALLLGMIITASVYLVIALITSTLVPTDELAESDGPLLLVVKAAAPWFPPVLFSLIALFAVTNTALINMLMASRLVYGMSEERIIPKQFGLVHRTRHTPWVSILFTSLIAVILVSTLKISDLGSTTSLLLLMVFAVVNVAVLVLRKDKVEHQHFRAPTWMPALGALTCAFFASPLSGRPATEYIIAGVLLGIGVIFWGINFVAGSRQQEFDAAKLGK
;
A
#
# COMPACT_ATOMS: atom_id res chain seq x y z
N MET A 1 -57.83 47.76 -20.86
CA MET A 1 -56.93 47.56 -22.01
C MET A 1 -55.56 47.19 -21.44
N ALA A 2 -55.28 45.88 -21.40
CA ALA A 2 -54.24 45.20 -22.20
C ALA A 2 -52.83 45.46 -21.61
N ASN A 3 -52.27 44.55 -20.81
CA ASN A 3 -51.56 43.29 -21.12
C ASN A 3 -50.12 43.55 -21.61
N GLU A 4 -49.10 43.15 -20.83
CA GLU A 4 -47.99 42.31 -21.30
C GLU A 4 -47.03 41.90 -20.17
N THR A 5 -46.89 40.57 -20.11
CA THR A 5 -45.95 39.70 -19.41
C THR A 5 -44.47 40.04 -19.62
N THR A 6 -43.69 40.13 -18.55
CA THR A 6 -42.25 39.84 -18.57
C THR A 6 -42.00 38.48 -17.95
N VAL A 7 -41.52 37.58 -18.80
CA VAL A 7 -41.16 36.18 -18.54
C VAL A 7 -39.96 36.12 -17.59
N ASN A 8 -40.10 35.33 -16.53
CA ASN A 8 -38.98 34.80 -15.74
C ASN A 8 -38.23 33.79 -16.62
N ASP A 9 -36.96 34.06 -16.92
CA ASP A 9 -36.06 33.12 -17.57
C ASP A 9 -35.33 32.30 -16.48
N ASP A 10 -36.04 31.32 -15.93
CA ASP A 10 -35.44 30.25 -15.10
C ASP A 10 -34.65 29.31 -16.02
N ALA A 11 -33.36 29.61 -16.22
CA ALA A 11 -32.42 28.64 -16.76
C ALA A 11 -31.98 27.67 -15.63
N PRO A 12 -32.22 26.35 -15.74
CA PRO A 12 -31.83 25.40 -14.70
C PRO A 12 -30.31 25.29 -14.65
N GLY A 13 -29.73 25.63 -13.50
CA GLY A 13 -28.34 25.34 -13.18
C GLY A 13 -28.04 23.85 -13.40
N GLY A 14 -27.08 23.58 -14.28
CA GLY A 14 -26.64 22.23 -14.61
C GLY A 14 -26.33 21.44 -13.35
N ALA A 15 -27.03 20.32 -13.19
CA ALA A 15 -26.87 19.37 -12.11
C ALA A 15 -25.44 18.80 -12.09
N GLN A 16 -24.55 19.46 -11.36
CA GLN A 16 -23.38 18.79 -10.80
C GLN A 16 -23.92 17.82 -9.75
N GLY A 17 -23.81 16.52 -9.99
CA GLY A 17 -24.18 15.51 -9.00
C GLY A 17 -23.51 15.77 -7.65
N PRO A 18 -24.04 15.25 -6.54
CA PRO A 18 -23.53 15.54 -5.21
C PRO A 18 -22.03 15.17 -5.11
N GLY A 19 -21.18 16.19 -4.99
CA GLY A 19 -19.74 16.02 -4.82
C GLY A 19 -19.39 15.50 -3.43
N LEU A 20 -18.24 14.81 -3.31
CA LEU A 20 -17.74 14.32 -2.03
C LEU A 20 -17.54 15.47 -1.02
N LYS A 21 -17.87 15.22 0.24
CA LYS A 21 -17.77 16.23 1.31
C LYS A 21 -16.31 16.43 1.69
N LYS A 22 -15.82 17.67 1.61
CA LYS A 22 -14.42 18.03 1.95
C LYS A 22 -14.16 17.98 3.47
N VAL A 23 -13.87 16.80 4.00
CA VAL A 23 -13.65 16.55 5.43
C VAL A 23 -12.17 16.49 5.82
N MET A 24 -11.27 16.17 4.89
CA MET A 24 -9.83 16.00 5.15
C MET A 24 -9.12 17.35 5.29
N GLY A 25 -8.77 17.71 6.53
CA GLY A 25 -7.88 18.84 6.83
C GLY A 25 -6.39 18.45 6.76
N PRO A 26 -5.45 19.42 6.83
CA PRO A 26 -4.01 19.17 6.70
C PRO A 26 -3.46 18.16 7.72
N LYS A 27 -3.89 18.26 8.98
CA LYS A 27 -3.44 17.36 10.06
C LYS A 27 -3.99 15.95 9.90
N LEU A 28 -5.25 15.83 9.47
CA LEU A 28 -5.90 14.54 9.27
C LEU A 28 -5.31 13.81 8.05
N LEU A 29 -5.03 14.54 6.97
CA LEU A 29 -4.36 13.99 5.79
C LEU A 29 -2.93 13.56 6.12
N LEU A 30 -2.17 14.35 6.89
CA LEU A 30 -0.84 13.96 7.35
C LEU A 30 -0.90 12.67 8.18
N PHE A 31 -1.83 12.61 9.14
CA PHE A 31 -2.02 11.42 9.97
C PHE A 31 -2.41 10.18 9.15
N PHE A 32 -3.29 10.37 8.15
CA PHE A 32 -3.67 9.33 7.21
C PHE A 32 -2.46 8.81 6.41
N VAL A 33 -1.67 9.70 5.80
CA VAL A 33 -0.46 9.33 5.03
C VAL A 33 0.54 8.56 5.90
N VAL A 34 0.77 9.02 7.14
CA VAL A 34 1.73 8.37 8.04
C VAL A 34 1.25 6.97 8.42
N GLY A 35 -0.02 6.83 8.82
CA GLY A 35 -0.61 5.55 9.20
C GLY A 35 -0.69 4.55 8.06
N ASP A 36 -0.99 5.03 6.86
CA ASP A 36 -1.17 4.16 5.70
C ASP A 36 0.15 3.53 5.23
N ILE A 37 1.27 4.27 5.33
CA ILE A 37 2.61 3.77 4.98
C ILE A 37 3.22 2.90 6.12
N LEU A 38 2.91 3.20 7.39
CA LEU A 38 3.55 2.54 8.56
C LEU A 38 2.99 1.15 8.92
N GLY A 39 1.96 0.67 8.21
CA GLY A 39 1.15 -0.50 8.55
C GLY A 39 1.85 -1.85 8.75
N THR A 40 1.23 -2.95 8.32
CA THR A 40 1.78 -4.32 8.44
C THR A 40 3.25 -4.46 8.03
N THR A 41 3.67 -3.71 7.02
CA THR A 41 4.92 -3.93 6.29
C THR A 41 6.16 -3.76 7.17
N ILE A 42 6.15 -2.84 8.13
CA ILE A 42 7.26 -2.70 9.09
C ILE A 42 7.29 -3.83 10.12
N TYR A 43 6.12 -4.34 10.53
CA TYR A 43 6.00 -5.38 11.54
C TYR A 43 6.50 -6.73 11.01
N SER A 44 6.25 -7.06 9.76
CA SER A 44 6.56 -8.40 9.23
C SER A 44 7.71 -8.47 8.24
N LEU A 45 7.99 -7.40 7.50
CA LEU A 45 8.94 -7.46 6.37
C LEU A 45 10.38 -7.11 6.77
N THR A 46 10.56 -6.37 7.86
CA THR A 46 11.89 -5.90 8.32
C THR A 46 12.89 -7.05 8.44
N GLY A 47 12.44 -8.21 8.95
CA GLY A 47 13.24 -9.42 9.09
C GLY A 47 13.61 -10.07 7.75
N LYS A 48 12.66 -10.15 6.82
CA LYS A 48 12.92 -10.70 5.48
C LYS A 48 13.84 -9.80 4.64
N VAL A 49 13.81 -8.48 4.84
CA VAL A 49 14.77 -7.55 4.25
C VAL A 49 16.16 -7.77 4.86
N ALA A 50 16.26 -7.94 6.18
CA ALA A 50 17.50 -8.27 6.88
C ALA A 50 18.13 -9.57 6.35
N GLY A 51 17.34 -10.62 6.11
CA GLY A 51 17.84 -11.87 5.54
C GLY A 51 18.47 -11.73 4.16
N LYS A 52 18.00 -10.78 3.33
CA LYS A 52 18.54 -10.54 1.98
C LYS A 52 19.82 -9.71 1.95
N VAL A 53 19.98 -8.75 2.88
CA VAL A 53 21.09 -7.78 2.85
C VAL A 53 22.09 -7.95 3.99
N GLY A 54 21.69 -8.57 5.10
CA GLY A 54 22.41 -8.57 6.37
C GLY A 54 21.99 -7.39 7.26
N GLY A 55 22.89 -6.98 8.16
CA GLY A 55 22.64 -5.92 9.14
C GLY A 55 22.64 -4.51 8.52
N ALA A 56 23.12 -4.36 7.29
CA ALA A 56 23.00 -3.13 6.50
C ALA A 56 21.56 -2.85 5.99
N LEU A 57 20.51 -3.31 6.67
CA LEU A 57 19.12 -3.24 6.22
C LEU A 57 18.55 -1.82 6.11
N TRP A 58 19.17 -0.84 6.77
CA TRP A 58 18.84 0.58 6.62
C TRP A 58 19.12 1.11 5.20
N ILE A 59 20.09 0.54 4.47
CA ILE A 59 20.45 0.96 3.11
C ILE A 59 19.30 0.66 2.13
N PRO A 60 18.79 -0.58 2.03
CA PRO A 60 17.62 -0.88 1.22
C PRO A 60 16.41 0.01 1.48
N PHE A 61 16.08 0.26 2.75
CA PHE A 61 14.98 1.17 3.09
C PHE A 61 15.27 2.58 2.59
N LEU A 62 16.46 3.13 2.85
CA LEU A 62 16.83 4.47 2.40
C LEU A 62 16.69 4.61 0.88
N VAL A 63 17.21 3.64 0.11
CA VAL A 63 17.11 3.66 -1.35
C VAL A 63 15.65 3.54 -1.80
N ALA A 64 14.85 2.67 -1.18
CA ALA A 64 13.42 2.54 -1.48
C ALA A 64 12.66 3.86 -1.22
N PHE A 65 12.92 4.53 -0.09
CA PHE A 65 12.36 5.84 0.22
C PHE A 65 12.75 6.88 -0.82
N VAL A 66 14.01 6.96 -1.23
CA VAL A 66 14.46 7.90 -2.27
C VAL A 66 13.70 7.68 -3.59
N VAL A 67 13.55 6.43 -4.03
CA VAL A 67 12.79 6.10 -5.25
C VAL A 67 11.31 6.48 -5.11
N ALA A 68 10.72 6.23 -3.95
CA ALA A 68 9.34 6.62 -3.69
C ALA A 68 9.17 8.15 -3.64
N PHE A 69 10.11 8.90 -3.07
CA PHE A 69 10.09 10.37 -3.08
C PHE A 69 10.08 10.93 -4.50
N LEU A 70 10.91 10.39 -5.40
CA LEU A 70 10.91 10.80 -6.81
C LEU A 70 9.52 10.62 -7.45
N THR A 71 8.85 9.51 -7.14
CA THR A 71 7.50 9.21 -7.63
C THR A 71 6.44 10.09 -6.95
N ALA A 72 6.60 10.41 -5.67
CA ALA A 72 5.69 11.28 -4.94
C ALA A 72 5.61 12.67 -5.60
N PHE A 73 6.74 13.25 -6.03
CA PHE A 73 6.74 14.52 -6.77
C PHE A 73 5.89 14.47 -8.05
N SER A 74 5.89 13.33 -8.76
CA SER A 74 5.03 13.10 -9.92
C SER A 74 3.55 13.10 -9.52
N TYR A 75 3.19 12.41 -8.44
CA TYR A 75 1.82 12.43 -7.91
C TYR A 75 1.38 13.83 -7.45
N LEU A 76 2.27 14.63 -6.87
CA LEU A 76 1.96 16.00 -6.46
C LEU A 76 1.59 16.90 -7.64
N GLU A 77 2.31 16.78 -8.76
CA GLU A 77 1.98 17.50 -9.99
C GLU A 77 0.64 17.04 -10.56
N LEU A 78 0.36 15.73 -10.57
CA LEU A 78 -0.89 15.16 -11.07
C LEU A 78 -2.11 15.51 -10.21
N VAL A 79 -2.01 15.39 -8.89
CA VAL A 79 -3.09 15.75 -7.94
C VAL A 79 -3.36 17.24 -7.99
N GLY A 80 -2.30 18.05 -8.03
CA GLY A 80 -2.43 19.49 -8.19
C GLY A 80 -3.17 19.86 -9.47
N LYS A 81 -2.90 19.16 -10.58
CA LYS A 81 -3.49 19.40 -11.89
C LYS A 81 -4.92 18.85 -12.04
N TYR A 82 -5.14 17.62 -11.57
CA TYR A 82 -6.39 16.89 -11.66
C TYR A 82 -6.77 16.37 -10.26
N PRO A 83 -7.38 17.21 -9.40
CA PRO A 83 -7.77 16.84 -8.03
C PRO A 83 -9.06 16.02 -8.08
N LYS A 84 -8.96 14.82 -8.65
CA LYS A 84 -10.07 13.87 -8.80
C LYS A 84 -9.74 12.54 -8.12
N ALA A 85 -10.75 11.88 -7.57
CA ALA A 85 -10.66 10.56 -6.96
C ALA A 85 -10.59 9.53 -8.10
N GLY A 86 -9.49 8.77 -8.17
CA GLY A 86 -9.27 7.85 -9.29
C GLY A 86 -7.83 7.35 -9.44
N GLY A 87 -6.89 7.90 -8.67
CA GLY A 87 -5.55 7.36 -8.49
C GLY A 87 -4.74 7.20 -9.78
N ALA A 88 -3.83 6.23 -9.79
CA ALA A 88 -2.99 5.92 -10.95
C ALA A 88 -3.77 5.62 -12.25
N PRO A 89 -4.86 4.81 -12.24
CA PRO A 89 -5.62 4.53 -13.46
C PRO A 89 -6.15 5.78 -14.16
N LEU A 90 -6.67 6.75 -13.39
CA LEU A 90 -7.17 8.02 -13.95
C LEU A 90 -6.08 8.82 -14.67
N TYR A 91 -4.90 8.92 -14.08
CA TYR A 91 -3.79 9.66 -14.68
C TYR A 91 -3.27 8.99 -15.95
N VAL A 92 -3.17 7.66 -15.94
CA VAL A 92 -2.75 6.89 -17.12
C VAL A 92 -3.77 7.02 -18.25
N HIS A 93 -5.07 6.99 -17.93
CA HIS A 93 -6.10 7.19 -18.93
C HIS A 93 -6.02 8.56 -19.59
N ARG A 94 -5.86 9.62 -18.80
CA ARG A 94 -5.72 10.98 -19.35
C ARG A 94 -4.46 11.14 -20.19
N ALA A 95 -3.36 10.50 -19.81
CA ALA A 95 -2.09 10.62 -20.52
C ALA A 95 -2.08 9.91 -21.87
N PHE A 96 -2.60 8.68 -21.93
CA PHE A 96 -2.45 7.82 -23.11
C PHE A 96 -3.76 7.58 -23.86
N GLY A 97 -4.92 7.76 -23.23
CA GLY A 97 -6.23 7.48 -23.84
C GLY A 97 -6.47 6.00 -24.13
N VAL A 98 -5.60 5.08 -23.68
CA VAL A 98 -5.70 3.65 -23.96
C VAL A 98 -6.46 2.96 -22.82
N HIS A 99 -7.67 2.49 -23.10
CA HIS A 99 -8.50 1.74 -22.15
C HIS A 99 -7.81 0.48 -21.62
N PHE A 100 -7.15 -0.28 -22.50
CA PHE A 100 -6.43 -1.49 -22.10
C PHE A 100 -5.35 -1.21 -21.06
N LEU A 101 -4.55 -0.16 -21.28
CA LEU A 101 -3.50 0.24 -20.34
C LEU A 101 -4.10 0.71 -19.02
N THR A 102 -5.23 1.43 -19.07
CA THR A 102 -5.88 1.88 -17.84
C THR A 102 -6.43 0.71 -17.03
N PHE A 103 -7.08 -0.25 -17.70
CA PHE A 103 -7.54 -1.47 -17.08
C PHE A 103 -6.37 -2.25 -16.48
N LEU A 104 -5.27 -2.41 -17.20
CA LEU A 104 -4.09 -3.14 -16.70
C LEU A 104 -3.52 -2.49 -15.44
N ILE A 105 -3.46 -1.16 -15.39
CA ILE A 105 -3.00 -0.41 -14.22
C ILE A 105 -3.98 -0.54 -13.05
N ALA A 106 -5.29 -0.42 -13.31
CA ALA A 106 -6.33 -0.63 -12.29
C ALA A 106 -6.26 -2.06 -11.72
N PHE A 107 -6.11 -3.05 -12.58
CA PHE A 107 -5.98 -4.45 -12.21
C PHE A 107 -4.68 -4.71 -11.43
N ALA A 108 -3.56 -4.09 -11.82
CA ALA A 108 -2.29 -4.19 -11.09
C ALA A 108 -2.39 -3.61 -9.68
N VAL A 109 -3.04 -2.45 -9.51
CA VAL A 109 -3.30 -1.83 -8.19
C VAL A 109 -4.26 -2.69 -7.34
N MET A 110 -5.26 -3.30 -7.96
CA MET A 110 -6.13 -4.26 -7.27
C MET A 110 -5.33 -5.48 -6.80
N CYS A 111 -4.53 -6.07 -7.69
CA CYS A 111 -3.68 -7.21 -7.35
C CYS A 111 -2.69 -6.87 -6.23
N SER A 112 -2.10 -5.68 -6.24
CA SER A 112 -1.19 -5.23 -5.18
C SER A 112 -1.92 -5.11 -3.83
N GLY A 113 -3.16 -4.62 -3.81
CA GLY A 113 -3.99 -4.63 -2.60
C GLY A 113 -4.29 -6.05 -2.10
N ILE A 114 -4.62 -6.98 -2.99
CA ILE A 114 -4.90 -8.38 -2.62
C ILE A 114 -3.64 -9.07 -2.07
N THR A 115 -2.48 -8.91 -2.71
CA THR A 115 -1.21 -9.49 -2.25
C THR A 115 -0.74 -8.84 -0.94
N SER A 116 -1.01 -7.54 -0.73
CA SER A 116 -0.75 -6.85 0.53
C SER A 116 -1.62 -7.40 1.67
N ALA A 117 -2.92 -7.57 1.45
CA ALA A 117 -3.82 -8.18 2.42
C ALA A 117 -3.45 -9.64 2.75
N ALA A 118 -3.02 -10.41 1.73
CA ALA A 118 -2.50 -11.76 1.93
C ALA A 118 -1.23 -11.77 2.79
N SER A 119 -0.30 -10.83 2.55
CA SER A 119 0.92 -10.67 3.36
C SER A 119 0.59 -10.36 4.81
N ALA A 120 -0.39 -9.49 5.04
CA ALA A 120 -0.88 -9.15 6.36
C ALA A 120 -1.55 -10.34 7.06
N ALA A 121 -2.33 -11.15 6.33
CA ALA A 121 -2.91 -12.37 6.90
C ALA A 121 -1.85 -13.39 7.34
N GLN A 122 -0.74 -13.52 6.60
CA GLN A 122 0.38 -14.37 7.02
C GLN A 122 1.09 -13.80 8.25
N ALA A 123 1.35 -12.50 8.28
CA ALA A 123 1.92 -11.82 9.46
C ALA A 123 1.03 -12.00 10.70
N PHE A 124 -0.30 -11.99 10.53
CA PHE A 124 -1.26 -12.25 11.59
C PHE A 124 -1.14 -13.67 12.14
N SER A 125 -0.93 -14.67 11.27
CA SER A 125 -0.83 -16.07 11.68
C SER A 125 0.53 -16.50 12.24
N GLY A 126 1.55 -15.64 12.15
CA GLY A 126 2.92 -15.94 12.59
C GLY A 126 3.19 -15.62 14.07
N ASP A 127 4.44 -15.26 14.38
CA ASP A 127 4.99 -15.07 15.73
C ASP A 127 4.13 -14.18 16.65
N TYR A 128 3.41 -13.22 16.09
CA TYR A 128 2.52 -12.33 16.85
C TYR A 128 1.36 -13.09 17.49
N LEU A 129 0.72 -14.02 16.78
CA LEU A 129 -0.37 -14.81 17.34
C LEU A 129 0.15 -15.93 18.25
N GLU A 130 1.28 -16.53 17.90
CA GLU A 130 1.94 -17.55 18.74
C GLU A 130 2.29 -17.01 20.12
N ALA A 131 2.73 -15.74 20.20
CA ALA A 131 2.98 -15.09 21.48
C ALA A 131 1.75 -14.95 22.38
N ILE A 132 0.53 -15.04 21.85
CA ILE A 132 -0.72 -14.92 22.60
C ILE A 132 -1.30 -16.30 22.93
N VAL A 133 -1.32 -17.21 21.96
CA VAL A 133 -2.03 -18.50 22.04
C VAL A 133 -1.09 -19.64 22.49
N GLY A 134 0.23 -19.44 22.44
CA GLY A 134 1.26 -20.43 22.74
C GLY A 134 1.75 -21.17 21.49
N GLU A 135 2.85 -21.92 21.62
CA GLU A 135 3.63 -22.56 20.54
C GLU A 135 2.90 -23.68 19.75
N GLY A 136 1.57 -23.79 19.84
CA GLY A 136 0.76 -24.82 19.16
C GLY A 136 0.14 -24.38 17.82
N VAL A 137 0.29 -23.11 17.43
CA VAL A 137 -0.37 -22.55 16.23
C VAL A 137 0.44 -22.77 14.94
N SER A 138 1.76 -22.92 15.05
CA SER A 138 2.70 -23.10 13.94
C SER A 138 2.27 -24.12 12.86
N PRO A 139 1.77 -25.33 13.21
CA PRO A 139 1.36 -26.34 12.22
C PRO A 139 0.08 -25.97 11.43
N VAL A 140 -0.68 -25.00 11.93
CA VAL A 140 -2.03 -24.62 11.47
C VAL A 140 -2.07 -23.16 11.00
N SER A 141 -0.91 -22.49 10.93
CA SER A 141 -0.75 -21.07 10.61
C SER A 141 -1.45 -20.65 9.32
N TRP A 142 -1.32 -21.43 8.24
CA TRP A 142 -1.99 -21.15 6.97
C TRP A 142 -3.53 -21.21 7.06
N LEU A 143 -4.09 -22.10 7.87
CA LEU A 143 -5.54 -22.17 8.11
C LEU A 143 -6.01 -20.99 8.96
N VAL A 144 -5.19 -20.53 9.91
CA VAL A 144 -5.47 -19.32 10.69
C VAL A 144 -5.47 -18.09 9.80
N ALA A 145 -4.50 -17.96 8.89
CA ALA A 145 -4.45 -16.88 7.92
C ALA A 145 -5.68 -16.88 6.99
N ILE A 146 -6.13 -18.06 6.54
CA ILE A 146 -7.39 -18.19 5.77
C ILE A 146 -8.60 -17.79 6.61
N GLY A 147 -8.71 -18.30 7.84
CA GLY A 147 -9.80 -17.96 8.75
C GLY A 147 -9.86 -16.45 9.02
N PHE A 148 -8.70 -15.81 9.16
CA PHE A 148 -8.57 -14.38 9.29
C PHE A 148 -9.04 -13.62 8.05
N LEU A 149 -8.61 -14.02 6.84
CA LEU A 149 -9.11 -13.43 5.59
C LEU A 149 -10.63 -13.58 5.42
N LEU A 150 -11.18 -14.74 5.76
CA LEU A 150 -12.63 -14.98 5.72
C LEU A 150 -13.38 -14.10 6.72
N LEU A 151 -12.80 -13.88 7.91
CA LEU A 151 -13.33 -12.94 8.90
C LEU A 151 -13.32 -11.51 8.35
N LEU A 152 -12.22 -11.07 7.73
CA LEU A 152 -12.13 -9.75 7.09
C LEU A 152 -13.14 -9.61 5.95
N ALA A 153 -13.31 -10.65 5.13
CA ALA A 153 -14.33 -10.70 4.08
C ALA A 153 -15.75 -10.57 4.66
N ALA A 154 -16.03 -11.25 5.77
CA ALA A 154 -17.32 -11.15 6.47
C ALA A 154 -17.56 -9.75 7.06
N ILE A 155 -16.53 -9.10 7.61
CA ILE A 155 -16.61 -7.71 8.09
C ILE A 155 -16.89 -6.77 6.91
N ASN A 156 -16.14 -6.89 5.82
CA ASN A 156 -16.34 -6.09 4.61
C ASN A 156 -17.74 -6.28 4.00
N PHE A 157 -18.28 -7.51 4.09
CA PHE A 157 -19.65 -7.80 3.66
C PHE A 157 -20.70 -7.16 4.56
N ARG A 158 -20.45 -7.04 5.88
CA ARG A 158 -21.41 -6.53 6.87
C ARG A 158 -21.62 -5.01 6.80
N GLY A 159 -20.63 -4.25 6.34
CA GLY A 159 -20.79 -2.84 5.98
C GLY A 159 -19.62 -1.94 6.40
N VAL A 160 -19.29 -0.98 5.52
CA VAL A 160 -18.08 -0.15 5.56
C VAL A 160 -18.19 1.09 6.48
N GLY A 161 -19.40 1.52 6.83
CA GLY A 161 -19.61 2.82 7.51
C GLY A 161 -18.91 2.95 8.87
N GLU A 162 -18.71 1.85 9.58
CA GLU A 162 -18.02 1.81 10.87
C GLU A 162 -16.49 1.64 10.73
N SER A 163 -16.07 1.05 9.60
CA SER A 163 -14.68 0.71 9.27
C SER A 163 -13.75 1.92 9.25
N VAL A 164 -14.21 3.06 8.71
CA VAL A 164 -13.40 4.29 8.61
C VAL A 164 -13.10 4.91 9.99
N LYS A 165 -14.02 4.82 10.96
CA LYS A 165 -13.79 5.33 12.32
C LYS A 165 -12.87 4.39 13.12
N MET A 166 -13.05 3.08 12.94
CA MET A 166 -12.14 2.09 13.51
C MET A 166 -10.72 2.25 12.98
N ASN A 167 -10.53 2.58 11.70
CA ASN A 167 -9.21 2.78 11.10
C ASN A 167 -8.38 3.83 11.87
N VAL A 168 -8.96 4.98 12.20
CA VAL A 168 -8.23 6.03 12.95
C VAL A 168 -7.75 5.51 14.30
N VAL A 169 -8.60 4.74 15.01
CA VAL A 169 -8.24 4.14 16.30
C VAL A 169 -7.13 3.11 16.14
N LEU A 170 -7.24 2.23 15.13
CA LEU A 170 -6.22 1.22 14.86
C LEU A 170 -4.89 1.84 14.45
N THR A 171 -4.91 2.92 13.67
CA THR A 171 -3.71 3.69 13.33
C THR A 171 -3.05 4.29 14.58
N CYS A 172 -3.84 4.83 15.53
CA CYS A 172 -3.28 5.30 16.80
C CYS A 172 -2.60 4.18 17.60
N VAL A 173 -3.21 2.99 17.61
CA VAL A 173 -2.65 1.79 18.27
C VAL A 173 -1.34 1.38 17.59
N GLU A 174 -1.31 1.36 16.27
CA GLU A 174 -0.13 1.05 15.46
C GLU A 174 1.03 2.00 15.74
N LEU A 175 0.78 3.32 15.71
CA LEU A 175 1.79 4.33 16.02
C LEU A 175 2.33 4.18 17.45
N THR A 176 1.48 3.77 18.38
CA THR A 176 1.91 3.49 19.76
C THR A 176 2.85 2.27 19.80
N GLY A 177 2.56 1.21 19.04
CA GLY A 177 3.45 0.05 18.93
C GLY A 177 4.83 0.41 18.39
N LEU A 178 4.88 1.24 17.34
CA LEU A 178 6.16 1.70 16.77
C LEU A 178 6.91 2.62 17.72
N ALA A 179 6.21 3.50 18.43
CA ALA A 179 6.82 4.33 19.47
C ALA A 179 7.44 3.48 20.58
N ILE A 180 6.79 2.39 21.00
CA ILE A 180 7.34 1.44 21.98
C ILE A 180 8.64 0.83 21.48
N VAL A 181 8.68 0.34 20.23
CA VAL A 181 9.90 -0.23 19.62
C VAL A 181 11.03 0.79 19.60
N ILE A 182 10.75 2.04 19.19
CA ILE A 182 11.76 3.10 19.11
C ILE A 182 12.29 3.45 20.50
N VAL A 183 11.39 3.70 21.47
CA VAL A 183 11.79 4.12 22.82
C VAL A 183 12.57 3.02 23.53
N PHE A 184 12.08 1.79 23.52
CA PHE A 184 12.77 0.68 24.17
C PHE A 184 14.05 0.31 23.44
N GLY A 185 14.05 0.33 22.11
CA GLY A 185 15.23 0.07 21.32
C GLY A 185 16.36 1.08 21.56
N LEU A 186 16.05 2.38 21.56
CA LEU A 186 17.03 3.42 21.88
C LEU A 186 17.49 3.32 23.34
N TYR A 187 16.58 3.05 24.27
CA TYR A 187 16.95 2.84 25.67
C TYR A 187 17.94 1.68 25.82
N ALA A 188 17.69 0.52 25.17
CA ALA A 188 18.59 -0.62 25.21
C ALA A 188 19.97 -0.34 24.57
N ILE A 189 20.03 0.50 23.52
CA ILE A 189 21.28 0.90 22.89
C ILE A 189 22.10 1.85 23.79
N PHE A 190 21.46 2.85 24.40
CA PHE A 190 22.15 3.89 25.17
C PHE A 190 22.38 3.55 26.64
N ALA A 191 21.43 2.89 27.30
CA ALA A 191 21.55 2.48 28.70
C ALA A 191 22.28 1.14 28.88
N GLY A 192 22.58 0.46 27.78
CA GLY A 192 23.05 -0.92 27.75
C GLY A 192 21.86 -1.90 27.75
N SER A 193 21.99 -2.98 26.99
CA SER A 193 20.96 -4.01 26.93
C SER A 193 20.82 -4.68 28.29
N SER A 194 19.59 -4.80 28.78
CA SER A 194 19.27 -5.58 29.98
C SER A 194 19.42 -7.09 29.78
N ASN A 195 19.64 -7.54 28.54
CA ASN A 195 19.85 -8.94 28.19
C ASN A 195 21.36 -9.23 28.00
N PRO A 196 21.97 -10.13 28.80
CA PRO A 196 23.38 -10.50 28.68
C PRO A 196 23.76 -11.11 27.33
N ASP A 197 22.81 -11.76 26.65
CA ASP A 197 23.04 -12.51 25.41
C ASP A 197 22.93 -11.63 24.13
N LEU A 198 22.34 -10.44 24.23
CA LEU A 198 22.15 -9.50 23.10
C LEU A 198 22.76 -8.14 23.46
N VAL A 199 24.08 -8.05 23.34
CA VAL A 199 24.81 -6.78 23.46
C VAL A 199 24.60 -5.96 22.17
N PRO A 200 24.23 -4.67 22.25
CA PRO A 200 24.12 -3.80 21.09
C PRO A 200 25.47 -3.79 20.35
N ASP A 201 25.47 -4.24 19.09
CA ASP A 201 26.68 -4.32 18.28
C ASP A 201 26.55 -3.41 17.04
N PRO A 202 27.09 -2.18 17.11
CA PRO A 202 27.08 -1.26 15.98
C PRO A 202 27.82 -1.78 14.75
N SER A 203 28.71 -2.77 14.89
CA SER A 203 29.42 -3.34 13.74
C SER A 203 28.49 -4.07 12.77
N ARG A 204 27.34 -4.56 13.25
CA ARG A 204 26.30 -5.22 12.45
C ARG A 204 25.72 -4.31 11.37
N LEU A 205 25.71 -2.99 11.59
CA LEU A 205 25.18 -2.01 10.63
C LEU A 205 25.92 -1.99 9.28
N LEU A 206 27.14 -2.54 9.24
CA LEU A 206 27.98 -2.66 8.06
C LEU A 206 28.18 -4.12 7.62
N GLN A 207 27.57 -5.08 8.31
CA GLN A 207 27.64 -6.49 7.93
C GLN A 207 26.69 -6.74 6.77
N PHE A 208 27.27 -7.09 5.61
CA PHE A 208 26.53 -7.57 4.46
C PHE A 208 26.51 -9.09 4.47
N ASN A 209 25.37 -9.69 4.13
CA ASN A 209 25.32 -11.13 3.89
C ASN A 209 26.27 -11.48 2.72
N THR A 210 27.17 -12.45 2.94
CA THR A 210 28.30 -12.78 2.06
C THR A 210 27.92 -13.71 0.90
N ASP A 211 26.69 -14.24 0.88
CA ASP A 211 26.21 -15.18 -0.15
C ASP A 211 26.12 -14.57 -1.56
N SER A 212 26.09 -13.23 -1.67
CA SER A 212 26.04 -12.52 -2.95
C SER A 212 26.83 -11.21 -2.92
N THR A 213 27.10 -10.61 -4.08
CA THR A 213 27.79 -9.32 -4.12
C THR A 213 26.97 -8.26 -3.37
N PRO A 214 27.60 -7.37 -2.58
CA PRO A 214 26.88 -6.38 -1.77
C PRO A 214 25.89 -5.53 -2.58
N LEU A 215 26.22 -5.23 -3.84
CA LEU A 215 25.35 -4.46 -4.73
C LEU A 215 24.05 -5.22 -5.06
N VAL A 216 24.14 -6.51 -5.38
CA VAL A 216 22.96 -7.35 -5.69
C VAL A 216 22.11 -7.58 -4.44
N ALA A 217 22.76 -7.78 -3.29
CA ALA A 217 22.07 -7.92 -2.01
C ALA A 217 21.25 -6.65 -1.68
N VAL A 218 21.86 -5.47 -1.84
CA VAL A 218 21.19 -4.18 -1.64
C VAL A 218 20.05 -3.99 -2.65
N THR A 219 20.26 -4.25 -3.94
CA THR A 219 19.20 -4.04 -4.94
C THR A 219 18.01 -4.99 -4.75
N SER A 220 18.27 -6.27 -4.43
CA SER A 220 17.21 -7.27 -4.21
C SER A 220 16.44 -7.00 -2.92
N ALA A 221 17.14 -6.59 -1.86
CA ALA A 221 16.51 -6.15 -0.62
C ALA A 221 15.73 -4.85 -0.81
N THR A 222 16.22 -3.90 -1.62
CA THR A 222 15.51 -2.64 -1.93
C THR A 222 14.21 -2.92 -2.68
N ALA A 223 14.25 -3.85 -3.63
CA ALA A 223 13.09 -4.31 -4.38
C ALA A 223 11.97 -4.88 -3.49
N LEU A 224 12.34 -5.51 -2.36
CA LEU A 224 11.42 -5.97 -1.32
C LEU A 224 11.02 -4.84 -0.36
N ALA A 225 11.98 -4.02 0.08
CA ALA A 225 11.77 -2.88 0.98
C ALA A 225 10.87 -1.82 0.36
N PHE A 226 10.76 -1.74 -0.96
CA PHE A 226 9.77 -0.90 -1.64
C PHE A 226 8.33 -1.22 -1.21
N PHE A 227 8.06 -2.44 -0.72
CA PHE A 227 6.75 -2.80 -0.18
C PHE A 227 6.39 -1.94 1.04
N ALA A 228 7.37 -1.47 1.80
CA ALA A 228 7.16 -0.58 2.93
C ALA A 228 6.66 0.82 2.53
N MET A 229 6.73 1.16 1.24
CA MET A 229 6.22 2.43 0.71
C MET A 229 4.79 2.35 0.23
N VAL A 230 4.19 1.17 0.19
CA VAL A 230 2.81 1.01 -0.27
C VAL A 230 1.88 1.78 0.67
N GLY A 231 1.02 2.61 0.09
CA GLY A 231 0.01 3.40 0.81
C GLY A 231 0.12 4.91 0.57
N PHE A 232 1.31 5.44 0.24
CA PHE A 232 1.38 6.87 -0.10
C PHE A 232 0.51 7.20 -1.31
N GLU A 233 0.34 6.27 -2.25
CA GLU A 233 -0.54 6.41 -3.41
C GLU A 233 -2.03 6.41 -3.06
N ASP A 234 -2.45 5.78 -1.95
CA ASP A 234 -3.85 5.75 -1.55
C ASP A 234 -4.32 7.12 -1.06
N SER A 235 -3.40 7.93 -0.54
CA SER A 235 -3.68 9.34 -0.20
C SER A 235 -4.22 10.13 -1.39
N VAL A 236 -3.83 9.79 -2.62
CA VAL A 236 -4.28 10.43 -3.86
C VAL A 236 -5.80 10.30 -4.04
N ASN A 237 -6.37 9.18 -3.62
CA ASN A 237 -7.82 8.96 -3.69
C ASN A 237 -8.59 9.91 -2.76
N MET A 238 -7.94 10.40 -1.70
CA MET A 238 -8.49 11.37 -0.74
C MET A 238 -8.33 12.84 -1.19
N ALA A 239 -7.79 13.08 -2.39
CA ALA A 239 -7.58 14.43 -2.91
C ALA A 239 -8.90 15.21 -3.07
N GLU A 240 -9.99 14.58 -3.52
CA GLU A 240 -11.32 15.23 -3.64
C GLU A 240 -11.91 15.62 -2.28
N GLU A 241 -11.64 14.83 -1.25
CA GLU A 241 -12.11 15.05 0.12
C GLU A 241 -11.23 16.04 0.90
N THR A 242 -10.09 16.45 0.33
CA THR A 242 -9.12 17.36 0.95
C THR A 242 -9.54 18.82 0.82
N LYS A 243 -9.43 19.57 1.91
CA LYS A 243 -9.61 21.03 1.93
C LYS A 243 -8.40 21.70 1.26
N ASP A 244 -8.65 22.40 0.16
CA ASP A 244 -7.63 23.03 -0.70
C ASP A 244 -6.53 22.02 -1.10
N PRO A 245 -6.85 21.06 -1.99
CA PRO A 245 -5.91 19.99 -2.36
C PRO A 245 -4.64 20.55 -2.99
N THR A 246 -4.70 21.68 -3.70
CA THR A 246 -3.53 22.28 -4.37
C THR A 246 -2.42 22.73 -3.40
N LYS A 247 -2.78 23.16 -2.18
CA LYS A 247 -1.82 23.65 -1.18
C LYS A 247 -1.58 22.68 -0.03
N THR A 248 -2.63 22.00 0.41
CA THR A 248 -2.60 21.12 1.58
C THR A 248 -1.96 19.78 1.24
N PHE A 249 -2.30 19.21 0.08
CA PHE A 249 -1.87 17.86 -0.31
C PHE A 249 -0.34 17.75 -0.44
N PRO A 250 0.37 18.68 -1.12
CA PRO A 250 1.83 18.60 -1.23
C PRO A 250 2.58 18.60 0.10
N ARG A 251 2.13 19.43 1.04
CA ARG A 251 2.76 19.52 2.36
C ARG A 251 2.48 18.27 3.18
N ALA A 252 1.24 17.77 3.17
CA ALA A 252 0.86 16.59 3.93
C ALA A 252 1.55 15.32 3.41
N LEU A 253 1.60 15.12 2.08
CA LEU A 253 2.24 13.96 1.49
C LEU A 253 3.76 13.94 1.76
N LEU A 254 4.47 15.03 1.47
CA LEU A 254 5.92 15.07 1.66
C LEU A 254 6.32 14.98 3.14
N LEU A 255 5.64 15.71 4.03
CA LEU A 255 5.92 15.60 5.47
C LEU A 255 5.60 14.20 5.99
N GLY A 256 4.49 13.60 5.55
CA GLY A 256 4.12 12.24 5.94
C GLY A 256 5.19 11.23 5.52
N MET A 257 5.63 11.29 4.26
CA MET A 257 6.70 10.43 3.76
C MET A 257 8.03 10.64 4.50
N ILE A 258 8.40 11.88 4.85
CA ILE A 258 9.65 12.17 5.59
C ILE A 258 9.57 11.58 7.00
N ILE A 259 8.44 11.75 7.67
CA ILE A 259 8.20 11.20 9.01
C ILE A 259 8.28 9.67 8.96
N THR A 260 7.57 9.05 8.02
CA THR A 260 7.57 7.60 7.86
C THR A 260 8.97 7.07 7.49
N ALA A 261 9.69 7.72 6.57
CA ALA A 261 11.08 7.39 6.25
C ALA A 261 11.98 7.40 7.48
N SER A 262 11.85 8.44 8.30
CA SER A 262 12.64 8.57 9.53
C SER A 262 12.32 7.45 10.51
N VAL A 263 11.04 7.12 10.70
CA VAL A 263 10.59 6.02 11.57
C VAL A 263 11.15 4.67 11.10
N TYR A 264 11.02 4.35 9.81
CA TYR A 264 11.57 3.11 9.24
C TYR A 264 13.09 3.02 9.39
N LEU A 265 13.82 4.10 9.12
CA LEU A 265 15.28 4.10 9.24
C LEU A 265 15.72 3.92 10.69
N VAL A 266 15.06 4.60 11.64
CA VAL A 266 15.36 4.44 13.07
C VAL A 266 15.07 3.00 13.52
N ILE A 267 13.92 2.44 13.14
CA ILE A 267 13.59 1.05 13.46
C ILE A 267 14.58 0.07 12.81
N ALA A 268 15.00 0.32 11.57
CA ALA A 268 15.97 -0.51 10.88
C ALA A 268 17.33 -0.53 11.58
N LEU A 269 17.80 0.65 12.03
CA LEU A 269 19.04 0.78 12.80
C LEU A 269 18.95 0.06 14.15
N ILE A 270 17.84 0.25 14.88
CA ILE A 270 17.59 -0.42 16.16
C ILE A 270 17.58 -1.94 15.97
N THR A 271 16.80 -2.41 15.01
CA THR A 271 16.59 -3.84 14.74
C THR A 271 17.91 -4.53 14.41
N SER A 272 18.71 -3.95 13.52
CA SER A 272 20.03 -4.51 13.16
C SER A 272 21.03 -4.48 14.32
N THR A 273 20.96 -3.48 15.20
CA THR A 273 21.95 -3.34 16.29
C THR A 273 21.65 -4.32 17.42
N LEU A 274 20.36 -4.55 17.71
CA LEU A 274 19.94 -5.37 18.84
C LEU A 274 19.89 -6.85 18.49
N VAL A 275 19.27 -7.23 17.38
CA VAL A 275 18.97 -8.64 17.07
C VAL A 275 19.89 -9.16 15.95
N PRO A 276 20.46 -10.38 16.07
CA PRO A 276 21.21 -11.01 15.00
C PRO A 276 20.40 -11.15 13.70
N THR A 277 21.07 -11.01 12.56
CA THR A 277 20.41 -11.03 11.23
C THR A 277 19.76 -12.37 10.92
N ASP A 278 20.32 -13.47 11.43
CA ASP A 278 19.83 -14.81 11.16
C ASP A 278 18.50 -15.06 11.88
N GLU A 279 18.39 -14.64 13.15
CA GLU A 279 17.13 -14.67 13.90
C GLU A 279 16.06 -13.78 13.27
N LEU A 280 16.46 -12.60 12.78
CA LEU A 280 15.56 -11.68 12.08
C LEU A 280 15.03 -12.28 10.76
N ALA A 281 15.87 -13.01 10.03
CA ALA A 281 15.49 -13.60 8.75
C ALA A 281 14.45 -14.74 8.91
N GLU A 282 14.58 -15.51 9.99
CA GLU A 282 13.68 -16.63 10.29
C GLU A 282 12.34 -16.18 10.88
N SER A 283 12.33 -15.08 11.64
CA SER A 283 11.12 -14.55 12.29
C SER A 283 10.12 -13.95 11.30
N ASP A 284 8.83 -14.15 11.59
CA ASP A 284 7.69 -13.48 10.93
C ASP A 284 7.19 -12.27 11.74
N GLY A 285 7.68 -12.10 12.98
CA GLY A 285 7.47 -10.94 13.84
C GLY A 285 8.77 -10.31 14.36
N PRO A 286 9.65 -9.79 13.47
CA PRO A 286 10.97 -9.24 13.85
C PRO A 286 10.90 -8.15 14.93
N LEU A 287 9.88 -7.29 14.91
CA LEU A 287 9.76 -6.25 15.94
C LEU A 287 9.41 -6.81 17.32
N LEU A 288 8.78 -7.99 17.39
CA LEU A 288 8.55 -8.68 18.65
C LEU A 288 9.87 -9.16 19.25
N LEU A 289 10.80 -9.66 18.43
CA LEU A 289 12.16 -10.01 18.87
C LEU A 289 12.90 -8.78 19.41
N VAL A 290 12.80 -7.65 18.71
CA VAL A 290 13.40 -6.38 19.17
C VAL A 290 12.85 -5.98 20.54
N VAL A 291 11.54 -6.06 20.76
CA VAL A 291 10.93 -5.73 22.06
C VAL A 291 11.35 -6.71 23.15
N LYS A 292 11.37 -8.03 22.87
CA LYS A 292 11.86 -9.06 23.80
C LYS A 292 13.32 -8.83 24.19
N ALA A 293 14.14 -8.40 23.23
CA ALA A 293 15.55 -8.08 23.45
C ALA A 293 15.74 -6.79 24.26
N ALA A 294 15.01 -5.73 23.89
CA ALA A 294 15.18 -4.39 24.42
C ALA A 294 14.52 -4.18 25.80
N ALA A 295 13.39 -4.84 26.06
CA ALA A 295 12.63 -4.69 27.29
C ALA A 295 12.06 -6.04 27.76
N PRO A 296 12.88 -6.91 28.40
CA PRO A 296 12.43 -8.21 28.91
C PRO A 296 11.31 -8.12 29.96
N TRP A 297 11.20 -6.96 30.62
CA TRP A 297 10.15 -6.64 31.60
C TRP A 297 8.81 -6.27 30.96
N PHE A 298 8.79 -5.97 29.66
CA PHE A 298 7.56 -5.61 28.95
C PHE A 298 6.83 -6.87 28.48
N PRO A 299 5.52 -7.03 28.77
CA PRO A 299 4.77 -8.23 28.38
C PRO A 299 4.74 -8.41 26.84
N PRO A 300 5.33 -9.51 26.29
CA PRO A 300 5.35 -9.75 24.85
C PRO A 300 3.93 -9.87 24.26
N VAL A 301 3.00 -10.44 25.03
CA VAL A 301 1.57 -10.55 24.69
C VAL A 301 0.95 -9.19 24.37
N LEU A 302 1.30 -8.15 25.15
CA LEU A 302 0.76 -6.81 24.96
C LEU A 302 1.27 -6.18 23.66
N PHE A 303 2.56 -6.35 23.36
CA PHE A 303 3.13 -5.90 22.08
C PHE A 303 2.49 -6.64 20.90
N SER A 304 2.36 -7.96 21.02
CA SER A 304 1.74 -8.78 19.98
C SER A 304 0.30 -8.39 19.71
N LEU A 305 -0.49 -8.06 20.73
CA LEU A 305 -1.85 -7.52 20.53
C LEU A 305 -1.84 -6.24 19.69
N ILE A 306 -0.93 -5.30 20.01
CA ILE A 306 -0.77 -4.05 19.24
C ILE A 306 -0.41 -4.34 17.79
N ALA A 307 0.55 -5.24 17.56
CA ALA A 307 0.96 -5.64 16.21
C ALA A 307 -0.20 -6.32 15.44
N LEU A 308 -0.96 -7.21 16.06
CA LEU A 308 -2.12 -7.85 15.41
C LEU A 308 -3.20 -6.82 15.04
N PHE A 309 -3.46 -5.82 15.88
CA PHE A 309 -4.38 -4.73 15.54
C PHE A 309 -3.89 -3.91 14.34
N ALA A 310 -2.61 -3.57 14.29
CA ALA A 310 -1.99 -2.88 13.15
C ALA A 310 -2.12 -3.71 11.87
N VAL A 311 -1.74 -4.98 11.94
CA VAL A 311 -1.80 -5.91 10.80
C VAL A 311 -3.22 -6.08 10.29
N THR A 312 -4.19 -6.15 11.21
CA THR A 312 -5.62 -6.23 10.88
C THR A 312 -6.12 -4.99 10.18
N ASN A 313 -5.68 -3.81 10.60
CA ASN A 313 -6.07 -2.55 9.97
C ASN A 313 -5.65 -2.52 8.50
N THR A 314 -4.37 -2.78 8.23
CA THR A 314 -3.82 -2.77 6.87
C THR A 314 -4.49 -3.84 5.98
N ALA A 315 -4.74 -5.04 6.51
CA ALA A 315 -5.41 -6.10 5.76
C ALA A 315 -6.85 -5.72 5.37
N LEU A 316 -7.59 -5.16 6.32
CA LEU A 316 -8.98 -4.75 6.15
C LEU A 316 -9.11 -3.62 5.10
N ILE A 317 -8.26 -2.60 5.17
CA ILE A 317 -8.23 -1.48 4.21
C ILE A 317 -7.90 -1.98 2.81
N ASN A 318 -6.87 -2.81 2.67
CA ASN A 318 -6.44 -3.32 1.37
C ASN A 318 -7.50 -4.22 0.71
N MET A 319 -8.17 -5.10 1.49
CA MET A 319 -9.29 -5.90 0.96
C MET A 319 -10.47 -5.02 0.55
N LEU A 320 -10.75 -3.98 1.33
CA LEU A 320 -11.82 -3.05 1.05
C LEU A 320 -11.56 -2.27 -0.25
N MET A 321 -10.36 -1.74 -0.41
CA MET A 321 -9.93 -1.03 -1.61
C MET A 321 -9.96 -1.93 -2.84
N ALA A 322 -9.43 -3.16 -2.75
CA ALA A 322 -9.48 -4.13 -3.83
C ALA A 322 -10.93 -4.42 -4.28
N SER A 323 -11.84 -4.67 -3.34
CA SER A 323 -13.24 -4.97 -3.66
C SER A 323 -13.99 -3.78 -4.29
N ARG A 324 -13.71 -2.55 -3.86
CA ARG A 324 -14.27 -1.32 -4.45
C ARG A 324 -13.75 -1.07 -5.86
N LEU A 325 -12.47 -1.32 -6.10
CA LEU A 325 -11.86 -1.15 -7.41
C LEU A 325 -12.45 -2.15 -8.42
N VAL A 326 -12.67 -3.41 -8.02
CA VAL A 326 -13.41 -4.40 -8.83
C VAL A 326 -14.82 -3.93 -9.13
N TYR A 327 -15.56 -3.46 -8.12
CA TYR A 327 -16.91 -2.93 -8.31
C TYR A 327 -16.94 -1.75 -9.30
N GLY A 328 -16.05 -0.77 -9.15
CA GLY A 328 -15.94 0.38 -10.05
C GLY A 328 -15.60 -0.01 -11.49
N MET A 329 -14.72 -1.00 -11.68
CA MET A 329 -14.43 -1.56 -13.01
C MET A 329 -15.64 -2.27 -13.63
N SER A 330 -16.55 -2.82 -12.82
CA SER A 330 -17.76 -3.49 -13.32
C SER A 330 -18.85 -2.49 -13.71
N GLU A 331 -19.01 -1.39 -12.96
CA GLU A 331 -19.90 -0.28 -13.31
C GLU A 331 -19.49 0.36 -14.64
N GLU A 332 -18.18 0.53 -14.86
CA GLU A 332 -17.62 0.99 -16.14
C GLU A 332 -17.61 -0.11 -17.24
N ARG A 333 -18.23 -1.27 -16.97
CA ARG A 333 -18.37 -2.41 -17.89
C ARG A 333 -17.06 -2.93 -18.48
N ILE A 334 -15.97 -2.84 -17.71
CA ILE A 334 -14.62 -3.29 -18.12
C ILE A 334 -14.36 -4.73 -17.69
N ILE A 335 -15.03 -5.17 -16.63
CA ILE A 335 -15.12 -6.56 -16.21
C ILE A 335 -16.58 -7.02 -16.28
N PRO A 336 -16.85 -8.34 -16.29
CA PRO A 336 -18.21 -8.87 -16.39
C PRO A 336 -19.18 -8.23 -15.39
N LYS A 337 -20.42 -7.96 -15.81
CA LYS A 337 -21.43 -7.23 -15.00
C LYS A 337 -21.77 -7.92 -13.68
N GLN A 338 -21.46 -9.21 -13.55
CA GLN A 338 -21.67 -10.00 -12.34
C GLN A 338 -20.87 -9.45 -11.16
N PHE A 339 -19.71 -8.84 -11.40
CA PHE A 339 -18.88 -8.24 -10.33
C PHE A 339 -19.51 -6.97 -9.72
N GLY A 340 -20.38 -6.30 -10.47
CA GLY A 340 -21.16 -5.14 -10.06
C GLY A 340 -22.41 -5.49 -9.27
N LEU A 341 -22.66 -6.77 -8.96
CA LEU A 341 -23.84 -7.17 -8.19
C LEU A 341 -23.70 -6.75 -6.72
N VAL A 342 -24.59 -5.85 -6.31
CA VAL A 342 -24.67 -5.31 -4.96
C VAL A 342 -25.75 -6.03 -4.15
N HIS A 343 -25.48 -6.32 -2.87
CA HIS A 343 -26.45 -6.94 -1.97
C HIS A 343 -27.64 -5.99 -1.66
N ARG A 344 -28.87 -6.46 -1.89
CA ARG A 344 -30.12 -5.67 -1.87
C ARG A 344 -30.40 -4.93 -0.56
N THR A 345 -29.93 -5.45 0.58
CA THR A 345 -30.18 -4.88 1.92
C THR A 345 -28.97 -4.16 2.53
N ARG A 346 -27.76 -4.42 2.02
CA ARG A 346 -26.50 -3.96 2.64
C ARG A 346 -25.71 -3.01 1.76
N HIS A 347 -26.08 -2.90 0.47
CA HIS A 347 -25.39 -2.08 -0.51
C HIS A 347 -23.88 -2.41 -0.65
N THR A 348 -23.49 -3.68 -0.39
CA THR A 348 -22.11 -4.17 -0.52
C THR A 348 -21.90 -5.05 -1.78
N PRO A 349 -20.77 -4.93 -2.51
CA PRO A 349 -20.53 -5.68 -3.74
C PRO A 349 -20.03 -7.10 -3.43
N TRP A 350 -20.95 -8.01 -3.16
CA TRP A 350 -20.64 -9.33 -2.60
C TRP A 350 -19.84 -10.24 -3.55
N VAL A 351 -20.09 -10.16 -4.86
CA VAL A 351 -19.34 -10.94 -5.87
C VAL A 351 -17.88 -10.48 -5.94
N SER A 352 -17.67 -9.15 -5.88
CA SER A 352 -16.32 -8.57 -5.83
C SER A 352 -15.57 -9.01 -4.58
N ILE A 353 -16.22 -8.96 -3.40
CA ILE A 353 -15.62 -9.41 -2.13
C ILE A 353 -15.26 -10.90 -2.20
N LEU A 354 -16.16 -11.74 -2.71
CA LEU A 354 -15.91 -13.19 -2.83
C LEU A 354 -14.72 -13.46 -3.74
N PHE A 355 -14.65 -12.78 -4.89
CA PHE A 355 -13.57 -12.93 -5.85
C PHE A 355 -12.20 -12.50 -5.28
N THR A 356 -12.11 -11.30 -4.69
CA THR A 356 -10.86 -10.81 -4.11
C THR A 356 -10.41 -11.68 -2.93
N SER A 357 -11.36 -12.15 -2.11
CA SER A 357 -11.06 -13.04 -0.98
C SER A 357 -10.60 -14.42 -1.44
N LEU A 358 -11.18 -14.97 -2.51
CA LEU A 358 -10.75 -16.24 -3.10
C LEU A 358 -9.30 -16.16 -3.61
N ILE A 359 -8.95 -15.07 -4.32
CA ILE A 359 -7.57 -14.85 -4.76
C ILE A 359 -6.65 -14.72 -3.54
N ALA A 360 -7.02 -13.95 -2.52
CA ALA A 360 -6.22 -13.81 -1.30
C ALA A 360 -5.97 -15.16 -0.62
N VAL A 361 -6.99 -16.03 -0.51
CA VAL A 361 -6.88 -17.38 0.08
C VAL A 361 -5.94 -18.28 -0.74
N ILE A 362 -6.01 -18.23 -2.07
CA ILE A 362 -5.10 -18.98 -2.94
C ILE A 362 -3.67 -18.48 -2.75
N LEU A 363 -3.46 -17.17 -2.69
CA LEU A 363 -2.13 -16.57 -2.52
C LEU A 363 -1.53 -16.92 -1.16
N VAL A 364 -2.32 -16.81 -0.08
CA VAL A 364 -1.86 -17.15 1.28
C VAL A 364 -1.50 -18.62 1.42
N SER A 365 -2.20 -19.52 0.74
CA SER A 365 -1.94 -20.97 0.84
C SER A 365 -0.76 -21.45 -0.01
N THR A 366 -0.31 -20.66 -0.98
CA THR A 366 0.70 -21.10 -1.97
C THR A 366 2.03 -20.34 -1.89
N LEU A 367 2.03 -19.12 -1.34
CA LEU A 367 3.18 -18.22 -1.37
C LEU A 367 3.66 -17.85 0.03
N LYS A 368 4.92 -17.43 0.15
CA LYS A 368 5.48 -16.89 1.40
C LYS A 368 5.30 -15.38 1.48
N ILE A 369 5.43 -14.83 2.68
CA ILE A 369 5.26 -13.39 2.94
C ILE A 369 6.23 -12.53 2.13
N SER A 370 7.46 -13.01 1.92
CA SER A 370 8.46 -12.34 1.08
C SER A 370 8.01 -12.29 -0.39
N ASP A 371 7.46 -13.39 -0.92
CA ASP A 371 7.02 -13.47 -2.31
C ASP A 371 5.79 -12.58 -2.55
N LEU A 372 4.87 -12.53 -1.58
CA LEU A 372 3.70 -11.67 -1.62
C LEU A 372 4.09 -10.18 -1.57
N GLY A 373 4.92 -9.77 -0.62
CA GLY A 373 5.38 -8.38 -0.50
C GLY A 373 6.23 -7.95 -1.71
N SER A 374 7.08 -8.84 -2.21
CA SER A 374 7.88 -8.57 -3.41
C SER A 374 7.01 -8.47 -4.66
N THR A 375 6.05 -9.38 -4.86
CA THR A 375 5.09 -9.29 -5.98
C THR A 375 4.29 -7.99 -5.93
N THR A 376 3.85 -7.59 -4.74
CA THR A 376 3.15 -6.32 -4.52
C THR A 376 3.99 -5.14 -4.98
N SER A 377 5.26 -5.12 -4.56
CA SER A 377 6.22 -4.09 -4.95
C SER A 377 6.46 -4.06 -6.46
N LEU A 378 6.61 -5.23 -7.09
CA LEU A 378 6.81 -5.33 -8.53
C LEU A 378 5.64 -4.72 -9.32
N LEU A 379 4.40 -5.07 -8.94
CA LEU A 379 3.19 -4.53 -9.56
C LEU A 379 3.14 -3.01 -9.42
N LEU A 380 3.40 -2.47 -8.23
CA LEU A 380 3.35 -1.03 -7.98
C LEU A 380 4.52 -0.29 -8.63
N LEU A 381 5.73 -0.85 -8.67
CA LEU A 381 6.86 -0.28 -9.38
C LEU A 381 6.55 -0.13 -10.89
N MET A 382 5.89 -1.12 -11.49
CA MET A 382 5.42 -1.01 -12.88
C MET A 382 4.37 0.10 -13.03
N VAL A 383 3.39 0.16 -12.12
CA VAL A 383 2.37 1.23 -12.11
C VAL A 383 3.02 2.61 -11.98
N PHE A 384 3.95 2.77 -11.05
CA PHE A 384 4.67 4.01 -10.81
C PHE A 384 5.58 4.40 -11.95
N ALA A 385 6.23 3.45 -12.63
CA ALA A 385 6.98 3.73 -13.85
C ALA A 385 6.07 4.37 -14.91
N VAL A 386 4.88 3.80 -15.13
CA VAL A 386 3.89 4.34 -16.08
C VAL A 386 3.34 5.70 -15.61
N VAL A 387 3.06 5.89 -14.32
CA VAL A 387 2.60 7.17 -13.76
C VAL A 387 3.64 8.27 -13.92
N ASN A 388 4.92 7.98 -13.64
CA ASN A 388 6.02 8.92 -13.82
C ASN A 388 6.14 9.38 -15.29
N VAL A 389 5.96 8.46 -16.25
CA VAL A 389 5.89 8.80 -17.68
C VAL A 389 4.62 9.59 -18.00
N ALA A 390 3.47 9.22 -17.42
CA ALA A 390 2.20 9.91 -17.62
C ALA A 390 2.27 11.39 -17.24
N VAL A 391 2.98 11.76 -16.15
CA VAL A 391 3.21 13.16 -15.77
C VAL A 391 3.93 13.93 -16.87
N LEU A 392 4.99 13.35 -17.42
CA LEU A 392 5.78 13.98 -18.48
C LEU A 392 4.97 14.21 -19.74
N VAL A 393 4.08 13.28 -20.10
CA VAL A 393 3.15 13.41 -21.23
C VAL A 393 2.10 14.47 -20.95
N LEU A 394 1.47 14.41 -19.76
CA LEU A 394 0.37 15.30 -19.37
C LEU A 394 0.81 16.76 -19.24
N ARG A 395 2.10 17.08 -19.11
CA ARG A 395 2.59 18.47 -19.13
C ARG A 395 2.22 19.27 -20.37
N LYS A 396 1.86 18.60 -21.47
CA LYS A 396 1.35 19.25 -22.68
C LYS A 396 -0.04 19.87 -22.48
N ASP A 397 -0.85 19.29 -21.59
CA ASP A 397 -2.16 19.83 -21.25
C ASP A 397 -2.00 21.13 -20.46
N LYS A 398 -2.65 22.22 -20.89
CA LYS A 398 -2.66 23.48 -20.14
C LYS A 398 -3.88 23.52 -19.24
N VAL A 399 -3.68 23.88 -17.97
CA VAL A 399 -4.76 24.09 -17.00
C VAL A 399 -4.64 25.51 -16.46
N GLU A 400 -5.77 26.20 -16.29
CA GLU A 400 -5.80 27.63 -15.96
C GLU A 400 -5.42 27.95 -14.51
N HIS A 401 -5.49 26.96 -13.60
CA HIS A 401 -5.17 27.13 -12.19
C HIS A 401 -3.69 26.86 -11.88
N GLN A 402 -3.18 27.51 -10.84
CA GLN A 402 -1.82 27.27 -10.36
C GLN A 402 -1.73 25.90 -9.71
N HIS A 403 -0.77 25.09 -10.16
CA HIS A 403 -0.45 23.79 -9.58
C HIS A 403 1.05 23.65 -9.33
N PHE A 404 1.42 22.76 -8.42
CA PHE A 404 2.80 22.39 -8.21
C PHE A 404 3.36 21.72 -9.48
N ARG A 405 4.60 22.05 -9.87
CA ARG A 405 5.29 21.46 -11.01
C ARG A 405 6.62 20.89 -10.54
N ALA A 406 6.80 19.59 -10.66
CA ALA A 406 8.04 18.94 -10.26
C ALA A 406 9.18 19.33 -11.24
N PRO A 407 10.43 19.42 -10.77
CA PRO A 407 11.59 19.47 -11.65
C PRO A 407 11.57 18.29 -12.63
N THR A 408 11.78 18.53 -13.93
CA THR A 408 11.63 17.48 -14.98
C THR A 408 12.53 16.26 -14.76
N TRP A 409 13.68 16.45 -14.13
CA TRP A 409 14.59 15.37 -13.80
C TRP A 409 14.01 14.41 -12.75
N MET A 410 13.11 14.86 -11.87
CA MET A 410 12.54 14.00 -10.81
C MET A 410 11.62 12.91 -11.38
N PRO A 411 10.57 13.21 -12.19
CA PRO A 411 9.75 12.16 -12.81
C PRO A 411 10.55 11.28 -13.77
N ALA A 412 11.53 11.84 -14.49
CA ALA A 412 12.36 11.06 -15.39
C ALA A 412 13.24 10.06 -14.63
N LEU A 413 13.89 10.51 -13.55
CA LEU A 413 14.68 9.64 -12.68
C LEU A 413 13.77 8.61 -12.00
N GLY A 414 12.60 9.02 -11.51
CA GLY A 414 11.59 8.13 -10.92
C GLY A 414 11.18 7.01 -11.87
N ALA A 415 10.85 7.33 -13.12
CA ALA A 415 10.53 6.34 -14.16
C ALA A 415 11.68 5.36 -14.39
N LEU A 416 12.92 5.86 -14.51
CA LEU A 416 14.10 5.03 -14.72
C LEU A 416 14.39 4.12 -13.51
N THR A 417 14.32 4.65 -12.28
CA THR A 417 14.54 3.87 -11.06
C THR A 417 13.45 2.84 -10.83
N CYS A 418 12.17 3.19 -11.05
CA CYS A 418 11.07 2.24 -10.93
C CYS A 418 11.18 1.14 -11.99
N ALA A 419 11.53 1.49 -13.23
CA ALA A 419 11.78 0.51 -14.28
C ALA A 419 12.98 -0.40 -13.96
N PHE A 420 14.06 0.15 -13.39
CA PHE A 420 15.22 -0.64 -12.95
C PHE A 420 14.84 -1.64 -11.85
N PHE A 421 14.14 -1.20 -10.79
CA PHE A 421 13.69 -2.06 -9.69
C PHE A 421 12.56 -3.03 -10.06
N ALA A 422 11.79 -2.72 -11.12
CA ALA A 422 10.85 -3.66 -11.72
C ALA A 422 11.52 -4.65 -12.68
N SER A 423 12.75 -4.37 -13.13
CA SER A 423 13.46 -5.23 -14.07
C SER A 423 14.24 -6.36 -13.37
N PRO A 424 14.52 -7.47 -14.08
CA PRO A 424 15.33 -8.58 -13.54
C PRO A 424 16.73 -8.15 -13.06
N LEU A 425 17.23 -7.00 -13.54
CA LEU A 425 18.51 -6.42 -13.16
C LEU A 425 18.61 -6.09 -11.66
N SER A 426 17.48 -5.93 -10.99
CA SER A 426 17.42 -5.67 -9.55
C SER A 426 17.79 -6.88 -8.67
N GLY A 427 17.99 -8.07 -9.25
CA GLY A 427 18.28 -9.29 -8.50
C GLY A 427 17.02 -9.93 -7.89
N ARG A 428 15.86 -9.68 -8.50
CA ARG A 428 14.59 -10.28 -8.10
C ARG A 428 14.49 -11.74 -8.56
N PRO A 429 14.05 -12.66 -7.69
CA PRO A 429 13.73 -14.03 -8.07
C PRO A 429 12.77 -14.13 -9.25
N ALA A 430 13.01 -15.10 -10.15
CA ALA A 430 12.15 -15.36 -11.30
C ALA A 430 10.71 -15.73 -10.89
N THR A 431 10.53 -16.32 -9.71
CA THR A 431 9.22 -16.67 -9.13
C THR A 431 8.30 -15.47 -9.02
N GLU A 432 8.83 -14.29 -8.63
CA GLU A 432 8.05 -13.06 -8.48
C GLU A 432 7.46 -12.59 -9.82
N TYR A 433 8.21 -12.72 -10.92
CA TYR A 433 7.73 -12.41 -12.27
C TYR A 433 6.67 -13.38 -12.76
N ILE A 434 6.81 -14.66 -12.40
CA ILE A 434 5.80 -15.68 -12.74
C ILE A 434 4.50 -15.36 -12.01
N ILE A 435 4.55 -15.06 -10.72
CA ILE A 435 3.35 -14.73 -9.92
C ILE A 435 2.69 -13.45 -10.46
N ALA A 436 3.46 -12.37 -10.66
CA ALA A 436 2.95 -11.13 -11.24
C ALA A 436 2.40 -11.35 -12.65
N GLY A 437 3.07 -12.16 -13.47
CA GLY A 437 2.64 -12.51 -14.82
C GLY A 437 1.35 -13.33 -14.84
N VAL A 438 1.16 -14.27 -13.91
CA VAL A 438 -0.09 -15.03 -13.75
C VAL A 438 -1.21 -14.11 -13.30
N LEU A 439 -0.98 -13.23 -12.33
CA LEU A 439 -1.97 -12.26 -11.86
C LEU A 439 -2.40 -11.33 -13.00
N LEU A 440 -1.45 -10.67 -13.68
CA LEU A 440 -1.77 -9.80 -14.81
C LEU A 440 -2.39 -10.57 -15.99
N GLY A 441 -1.96 -11.82 -16.21
CA GLY A 441 -2.52 -12.72 -17.20
C GLY A 441 -4.00 -13.02 -16.97
N ILE A 442 -4.40 -13.24 -15.71
CA ILE A 442 -5.82 -13.35 -15.33
C ILE A 442 -6.57 -12.07 -15.71
N GLY A 443 -5.97 -10.90 -15.45
CA GLY A 443 -6.53 -9.61 -15.87
C GLY A 443 -6.72 -9.52 -17.39
N VAL A 444 -5.70 -9.88 -18.17
CA VAL A 444 -5.76 -9.89 -19.64
C VAL A 444 -6.85 -10.84 -20.16
N ILE A 445 -7.00 -12.01 -19.54
CA ILE A 445 -8.09 -12.96 -19.87
C ILE A 445 -9.45 -12.33 -19.58
N PHE A 446 -9.64 -11.68 -18.42
CA PHE A 446 -10.89 -10.98 -18.10
C PHE A 446 -11.21 -9.87 -19.10
N TRP A 447 -10.20 -9.10 -19.49
CA TRP A 447 -10.35 -8.07 -20.49
C TRP A 447 -10.73 -8.66 -21.86
N GLY A 448 -10.08 -9.75 -22.27
CA GLY A 448 -10.38 -10.47 -23.51
C GLY A 448 -11.78 -11.06 -23.54
N ILE A 449 -12.24 -11.70 -22.45
CA ILE A 449 -13.60 -12.23 -22.31
C ILE A 449 -14.62 -11.09 -22.47
N ASN A 450 -14.38 -9.94 -21.83
CA ASN A 450 -15.30 -8.82 -21.92
C ASN A 450 -15.29 -8.17 -23.31
N PHE A 451 -14.11 -8.05 -23.95
CA PHE A 451 -13.99 -7.57 -25.33
C PHE A 451 -14.78 -8.45 -26.31
N VAL A 452 -14.71 -9.77 -26.17
CA VAL A 452 -15.45 -10.73 -27.00
C VAL A 452 -16.95 -10.74 -26.68
N ALA A 453 -17.33 -10.49 -25.42
CA ALA A 453 -18.74 -10.44 -24.98
C ALA A 453 -19.52 -9.19 -25.44
N GLY A 454 -18.92 -8.31 -26.25
CA GLY A 454 -19.65 -7.27 -26.99
C GLY A 454 -20.01 -6.01 -26.19
N SER A 455 -19.32 -5.73 -25.08
CA SER A 455 -19.39 -4.42 -24.41
C SER A 455 -18.69 -3.36 -25.27
N ARG A 456 -19.41 -2.83 -26.27
CA ARG A 456 -18.99 -1.66 -27.06
C ARG A 456 -18.51 -0.57 -26.10
N GLN A 457 -17.27 -0.13 -26.31
CA GLN A 457 -16.58 0.99 -25.66
C GLN A 457 -17.55 2.15 -25.41
N GLN A 458 -18.15 2.22 -24.21
CA GLN A 458 -18.68 3.47 -23.70
C GLN A 458 -17.49 4.28 -23.16
N GLU A 459 -17.57 5.61 -23.26
CA GLU A 459 -16.57 6.53 -22.72
C GLU A 459 -16.25 6.13 -21.27
N PHE A 460 -15.01 5.69 -21.07
CA PHE A 460 -14.52 5.22 -19.79
C PHE A 460 -14.23 6.45 -18.93
N ASP A 461 -14.97 6.59 -17.84
CA ASP A 461 -14.74 7.67 -16.91
C ASP A 461 -13.89 7.15 -15.75
N ALA A 462 -12.58 7.23 -15.93
CA ALA A 462 -11.62 6.82 -14.92
C ALA A 462 -11.80 7.54 -13.56
N ALA A 463 -12.52 8.68 -13.52
CA ALA A 463 -12.83 9.40 -12.29
C ALA A 463 -13.93 8.73 -11.44
N LYS A 464 -14.53 7.64 -11.92
CA LYS A 464 -15.48 6.83 -11.14
C LYS A 464 -14.84 5.62 -10.46
N LEU A 465 -13.60 5.28 -10.79
CA LEU A 465 -12.89 4.15 -10.17
C LEU A 465 -12.62 4.34 -8.67
N GLY A 466 -12.64 5.59 -8.18
CA GLY A 466 -12.38 5.92 -6.77
C GLY A 466 -13.59 6.43 -5.97
N LYS A 467 -14.81 6.39 -6.53
CA LYS A 467 -16.03 6.90 -5.85
C LYS A 467 -16.73 5.85 -4.98
#